data_AF-A0A7J0FDJ0-F1
#
_entry.id   AF-A0A7J0FDJ0-F1
#
_cell.length_a   1.000
_cell.length_b   1.000
_cell.length_c   1.000
_cell.angle_alpha   90.00
_cell.angle_beta   90.00
_cell.angle_gamma   90.00
#
_symmetry.space_group_name_H-M   'P 1'
#
loop_
_entity.id
_entity.type
_entity.pdbx_description
1 polymer ?
#
loop_
_entity_poly.entity_id
_entity_poly.type
_entity_poly.pdbx_seq_one_letter_code
_entity_poly.pdbx_strand_id
1 'polypeptide(L)'
;MDCRYLENNPQHWHPNHNVVVKEIENVNKIKMALFFNHTMNFQNYGEKSKRKSELVIEIKKFFEELGIKYDLLPQEVRLVESSITTETAR
;
A
#
# COMPACT_ATOMS: atom_id res chain seq x y z
N MET A 1 4.65 -16.93 -5.87
CA MET A 1 4.90 -15.88 -4.85
C MET A 1 3.68 -15.97 -3.96
N ASP A 2 3.82 -16.67 -2.84
CA ASP A 2 2.67 -17.13 -2.06
C ASP A 2 2.27 -16.02 -1.10
N CYS A 3 1.03 -15.54 -1.24
CA CYS A 3 0.52 -14.49 -0.37
C CYS A 3 0.00 -15.14 0.91
N ARG A 4 0.89 -15.44 1.85
CA ARG A 4 0.59 -16.11 3.14
C ARG A 4 -0.64 -15.53 3.84
N TYR A 5 -0.88 -14.22 3.74
CA TYR A 5 -2.06 -13.58 4.32
C TYR A 5 -3.39 -14.08 3.72
N LEU A 6 -3.46 -14.28 2.41
CA LEU A 6 -4.66 -14.81 1.75
C LEU A 6 -4.90 -16.27 2.15
N GLU A 7 -3.84 -17.07 2.19
CA GLU A 7 -3.88 -18.49 2.55
C GLU A 7 -4.25 -18.71 4.02
N ASN A 8 -3.76 -17.85 4.92
CA ASN A 8 -4.06 -17.91 6.35
C ASN A 8 -5.47 -17.41 6.71
N ASN A 9 -6.21 -16.84 5.76
CA ASN A 9 -7.56 -16.31 5.97
C ASN A 9 -8.60 -16.90 4.97
N PRO A 10 -8.76 -18.24 4.93
CA PRO A 10 -9.64 -18.90 3.95
C PRO A 10 -11.12 -18.55 4.12
N GLN A 11 -11.52 -18.06 5.30
CA GLN A 11 -12.87 -17.57 5.56
C GLN A 11 -13.15 -16.22 4.88
N HIS A 12 -12.12 -15.46 4.52
CA HIS A 12 -12.24 -14.16 3.87
C HIS A 12 -12.02 -14.20 2.36
N TRP A 13 -11.17 -15.12 1.90
CA TRP A 13 -10.66 -15.15 0.54
C TRP A 13 -10.85 -16.52 -0.10
N HIS A 14 -11.21 -16.53 -1.39
CA HIS A 14 -11.14 -17.76 -2.16
C HIS A 14 -9.68 -18.18 -2.36
N PRO A 15 -9.39 -19.49 -2.39
CA PRO A 15 -8.02 -20.00 -2.54
C PRO A 15 -7.40 -19.60 -3.87
N ASN A 16 -8.21 -19.38 -4.91
CA ASN A 16 -7.74 -18.96 -6.22
C ASN A 16 -7.37 -17.47 -6.23
N HIS A 17 -6.08 -17.22 -6.05
CA HIS A 17 -5.46 -15.91 -6.19
C HIS A 17 -4.25 -15.99 -7.12
N ASN A 18 -3.90 -14.88 -7.77
CA ASN A 18 -2.81 -14.86 -8.75
C ASN A 18 -2.04 -13.54 -8.65
N VAL A 19 -0.72 -13.62 -8.70
CA VAL A 19 0.18 -12.46 -8.79
C VAL A 19 0.82 -12.45 -10.16
N VAL A 20 0.62 -11.37 -10.90
CA VAL A 20 1.16 -11.18 -12.24
C VAL A 20 2.07 -9.96 -12.26
N VAL A 21 3.28 -10.13 -12.80
CA VAL A 21 4.13 -9.00 -13.19
C VAL A 21 3.57 -8.44 -14.49
N LYS A 22 3.06 -7.20 -14.44
CA LYS A 22 2.48 -6.54 -15.62
C LYS A 22 3.54 -5.92 -16.51
N GLU A 23 4.53 -5.28 -15.90
CA GLU A 23 5.52 -4.47 -16.62
C GLU A 23 6.77 -4.29 -15.77
N ILE A 24 7.92 -4.21 -16.42
CA ILE A 24 9.19 -3.76 -15.83
C ILE A 24 9.45 -2.38 -16.42
N GLU A 25 9.23 -1.32 -15.64
CA GLU A 25 9.36 0.05 -16.14
C GLU A 25 10.84 0.45 -16.30
N ASN A 26 11.68 0.04 -15.35
CA ASN A 26 13.11 0.30 -15.33
C ASN A 26 13.81 -0.79 -14.52
N VAL A 27 15.14 -0.78 -14.46
CA VAL A 27 15.95 -1.81 -13.76
C VAL A 27 15.51 -2.03 -12.30
N ASN A 28 14.99 -0.99 -11.64
CA ASN A 28 14.60 -1.02 -10.22
C ASN A 28 13.09 -0.90 -9.96
N LYS A 29 12.23 -0.91 -10.99
CA LYS A 29 10.79 -0.67 -10.82
C LYS A 29 9.94 -1.67 -11.60
N ILE A 30 9.10 -2.39 -10.88
CA ILE A 30 8.21 -3.43 -11.41
C ILE A 30 6.77 -3.09 -11.07
N LYS A 31 5.89 -3.12 -12.06
CA LYS A 31 4.44 -3.10 -11.85
C LYS A 31 3.92 -4.52 -11.69
N MET A 32 3.25 -4.78 -10.57
CA MET A 32 2.60 -6.06 -10.28
C MET A 32 1.10 -5.87 -10.08
N ALA A 33 0.33 -6.94 -10.32
CA ALA A 33 -1.08 -7.00 -10.01
C ALA A 33 -1.39 -8.27 -9.23
N LEU A 34 -2.08 -8.12 -8.11
CA LEU A 34 -2.65 -9.20 -7.32
C LEU A 34 -4.14 -9.31 -7.65
N PHE A 35 -4.55 -10.47 -8.18
CA PHE A 35 -5.93 -10.84 -8.43
C PHE A 35 -6.41 -11.77 -7.31
N PHE A 36 -7.54 -11.42 -6.68
CA PHE A 36 -8.11 -12.16 -5.56
C PHE A 36 -9.62 -12.05 -5.56
N ASN A 37 -10.29 -13.02 -4.94
CA ASN A 37 -11.75 -13.05 -4.81
C ASN A 37 -12.14 -13.15 -3.33
N HIS A 38 -13.14 -12.37 -2.93
CA HIS A 38 -13.72 -12.49 -1.59
C HIS A 38 -14.73 -13.64 -1.55
N THR A 39 -14.87 -14.29 -0.41
CA THR A 39 -15.93 -15.30 -0.16
C THR A 39 -17.30 -14.67 0.09
N MET A 40 -17.36 -13.38 0.43
CA MET A 40 -18.58 -12.67 0.79
C MET A 40 -19.35 -12.10 -0.40
N ASN A 41 -20.67 -11.95 -0.21
CA ASN A 41 -21.57 -11.32 -1.18
C ASN A 41 -21.28 -9.81 -1.33
N PHE A 42 -21.58 -9.25 -2.50
CA PHE A 42 -21.36 -7.85 -2.88
C PHE A 42 -22.15 -6.83 -2.05
N GLN A 43 -23.14 -7.26 -1.27
CA GLN A 43 -23.98 -6.38 -0.46
C GLN A 43 -23.26 -5.83 0.79
N ASN A 44 -22.19 -6.48 1.26
CA ASN A 44 -21.41 -5.99 2.40
C ASN A 44 -20.20 -5.16 1.96
N TYR A 45 -20.47 -4.02 1.31
CA TYR A 45 -19.41 -3.18 0.73
C TYR A 45 -18.45 -2.59 1.78
N GLY A 46 -18.96 -2.25 2.96
CA GLY A 46 -18.15 -1.70 4.06
C GLY A 46 -17.09 -2.69 4.52
N GLU A 47 -17.50 -3.91 4.88
CA GLU A 47 -16.57 -4.97 5.29
C GLU A 47 -15.65 -5.39 4.14
N LYS A 48 -16.17 -5.48 2.91
CA LYS A 48 -15.35 -5.75 1.72
C LYS A 48 -14.24 -4.71 1.54
N SER A 49 -14.53 -3.44 1.79
CA SER A 49 -13.54 -2.37 1.69
C SER A 49 -12.53 -2.43 2.83
N LYS A 50 -12.97 -2.72 4.05
CA LYS A 50 -12.10 -2.92 5.21
C LYS A 50 -11.08 -4.05 4.97
N ARG A 51 -11.52 -5.22 4.51
CA ARG A 51 -10.65 -6.37 4.23
C ARG A 51 -9.62 -6.07 3.14
N LYS A 52 -10.00 -5.31 2.11
CA LYS A 52 -9.04 -4.83 1.10
C LYS A 52 -7.96 -3.94 1.72
N SER A 53 -8.33 -3.01 2.61
CA SER A 53 -7.37 -2.15 3.28
C SER A 53 -6.39 -2.94 4.16
N GLU A 54 -6.89 -3.93 4.91
CA GLU A 54 -6.05 -4.84 5.71
C GLU A 54 -5.07 -5.62 4.83
N LEU A 55 -5.54 -6.18 3.71
CA LEU A 55 -4.69 -6.86 2.74
C LEU A 55 -3.57 -5.94 2.20
N VAL A 56 -3.88 -4.68 1.88
CA VAL A 56 -2.89 -3.71 1.39
C VAL A 56 -1.81 -3.43 2.44
N ILE A 57 -2.17 -3.35 3.73
CA ILE A 57 -1.23 -3.15 4.83
C ILE A 57 -0.30 -4.36 4.98
N GLU A 58 -0.82 -5.58 4.90
CA GLU A 58 -0.02 -6.80 4.98
C GLU A 58 0.93 -6.96 3.79
N ILE A 59 0.47 -6.62 2.59
CA ILE A 59 1.33 -6.56 1.40
C ILE A 59 2.46 -5.54 1.59
N LYS A 60 2.16 -4.37 2.16
CA LYS A 60 3.17 -3.35 2.45
C LYS A 60 4.23 -3.89 3.41
N LYS A 61 3.84 -4.50 4.54
CA LYS A 61 4.76 -5.10 5.52
C LYS A 61 5.65 -6.17 4.87
N PHE A 62 5.05 -7.03 4.05
CA PHE A 62 5.78 -8.05 3.32
C PHE A 62 6.85 -7.47 2.39
N PHE A 63 6.54 -6.39 1.64
CA PHE A 63 7.54 -5.71 0.82
C PHE A 63 8.65 -5.06 1.68
N GLU A 64 8.29 -4.44 2.80
CA GLU A 64 9.27 -3.87 3.74
C GLU A 64 10.22 -4.93 4.32
N GLU A 65 9.72 -6.11 4.68
CA GLU A 65 10.51 -7.26 5.14
C GLU A 65 11.49 -7.77 4.07
N LEU A 66 11.09 -7.73 2.80
CA LEU A 66 11.96 -8.07 1.67
C LEU A 66 12.95 -6.95 1.31
N GLY A 67 12.92 -5.81 2.01
CA GLY A 67 13.74 -4.64 1.69
C GLY A 67 13.27 -3.88 0.44
N ILE A 68 12.08 -4.19 -0.08
CA ILE A 68 11.47 -3.51 -1.22
C ILE A 68 10.73 -2.29 -0.68
N LYS A 69 11.24 -1.09 -1.01
CA LYS A 69 10.66 0.17 -0.57
C LYS A 69 9.86 0.82 -1.69
N TYR A 70 8.81 1.54 -1.29
CA TYR A 70 8.08 2.41 -2.19
C TYR A 70 8.69 3.81 -2.11
N ASP A 71 9.41 4.21 -3.17
CA ASP A 71 9.94 5.57 -3.27
C ASP A 71 8.82 6.51 -3.70
N LEU A 72 8.48 7.44 -2.81
CA LEU A 72 7.58 8.54 -3.15
C LEU A 72 8.26 9.45 -4.18
N LEU A 73 7.46 10.05 -5.05
CA LEU A 73 7.96 11.10 -5.94
C LEU A 73 8.57 12.23 -5.09
N PRO A 74 9.71 12.80 -5.51
CA PRO A 74 10.30 13.95 -4.83
C PRO A 74 9.27 15.08 -4.64
N GLN A 75 9.18 15.61 -3.43
CA GLN A 75 8.28 16.73 -3.12
C GLN A 75 9.10 18.02 -2.94
N GLU A 76 8.71 19.08 -3.63
CA GLU A 76 9.30 20.41 -3.45
C GLU A 76 8.84 21.00 -2.10
N VAL A 77 9.79 21.38 -1.25
CA VAL A 77 9.51 22.03 0.04
C VAL A 77 10.01 23.47 -0.03
N ARG A 78 9.10 24.43 0.15
CA ARG A 78 9.43 25.87 0.25
C ARG A 78 9.46 26.28 1.70
N LEU A 79 10.63 26.67 2.19
CA LEU A 79 10.80 27.21 3.53
C LEU A 79 10.67 28.73 3.47
N VAL A 80 9.79 29.30 4.29
CA VAL A 80 9.71 30.76 4.50
C VAL A 80 10.19 31.03 5.91
N GLU A 81 11.21 31.88 6.04
CA GLU A 81 11.73 32.31 7.33
C GLU A 81 10.68 33.18 8.03
N SER A 82 10.16 32.73 9.17
CA SER A 82 9.31 33.57 10.01
C SER A 82 10.21 34.51 10.81
N SER A 83 10.39 35.75 10.35
CA SER A 83 11.03 36.79 11.14
C SER A 83 10.19 37.06 12.39
N ILE A 84 10.66 36.63 13.56
CA ILE A 84 10.14 37.13 14.84
C ILE A 84 10.63 38.57 14.95
N THR A 85 9.75 39.52 14.65
CA THR A 85 9.99 40.93 14.97
C THR A 85 9.92 41.07 16.49
N THR A 86 11.07 41.10 17.17
CA THR A 86 11.14 41.65 18.52
C THR A 86 10.79 43.13 18.44
N GLU A 87 9.60 43.49 18.91
CA GLU A 87 9.23 44.86 19.25
C GLU A 87 10.21 45.39 20.31
N THR A 88 11.12 46.26 19.88
CA THR A 88 11.85 47.14 20.78
C THR A 88 10.87 48.22 21.25
N ALA A 89 10.34 48.07 22.46
CA ALA A 89 9.59 49.11 23.14
C ALA A 89 10.47 50.37 23.32
N ARG A 90 9.97 51.51 22.85
CA ARG A 90 10.44 52.85 23.19
C ARG A 90 9.69 53.38 24.41
#